data_AF-A0A1F6PRL5-F1
#
_entry.id   AF-A0A1F6PRL5-F1
#
_cell.length_a   1.000
_cell.length_b   1.000
_cell.length_c   1.000
_cell.angle_alpha   90.00
_cell.angle_beta   90.00
_cell.angle_gamma   90.00
#
_symmetry.space_group_name_H-M   'P 1'
#
loop_
_entity.id
_entity.type
_entity.pdbx_description
1 polymer ?
#
loop_
_entity_poly.entity_id
_entity_poly.type
_entity_poly.pdbx_seq_one_letter_code
_entity_poly.pdbx_strand_id
1 'polypeptide(L)'
;MRVFNLKIIAAPIESIRVKFNDSVQAISPDSFEEIFGIKYTNNLHIDPDIIDIHNVEFANMSVTDRLALILNYLRNRKYYYFIDKGITANVYISYINERIGYGLFADEDIKKNSWIGEYSGRLHLANGKREESEYGWLYPTMKNNIFTIEASKYGNYTRYVNHSFKPNVVARSIYFKDYWHFGYVAIKAISKNEQLLVNYGDFYWERRLDTPEMTS
;
A
#
# COMPACT_ATOMS: atom_id res chain seq x y z
N MET A 1 -21.97 22.53 -5.36
CA MET A 1 -20.59 21.99 -5.31
C MET A 1 -20.60 20.87 -4.29
N ARG A 2 -20.41 19.61 -4.70
CA ARG A 2 -20.38 18.47 -3.76
C ARG A 2 -19.03 18.53 -3.06
N VAL A 3 -19.01 18.88 -1.79
CA VAL A 3 -17.78 18.80 -0.98
C VAL A 3 -17.53 17.32 -0.73
N PHE A 4 -16.45 16.79 -1.30
CA PHE A 4 -16.03 15.43 -1.01
C PHE A 4 -15.47 15.40 0.41
N ASN A 5 -16.20 14.74 1.31
CA ASN A 5 -15.68 14.46 2.65
C ASN A 5 -14.77 13.25 2.54
N LEU A 6 -13.45 13.48 2.45
CA LEU A 6 -12.41 12.48 2.73
C LEU A 6 -12.48 12.11 4.21
N LYS A 7 -13.56 11.45 4.62
CA LYS A 7 -13.59 10.76 5.91
C LYS A 7 -12.83 9.47 5.70
N ILE A 8 -11.55 9.53 6.03
CA ILE A 8 -10.74 8.35 6.29
C ILE A 8 -11.50 7.52 7.33
N ILE A 9 -12.04 6.38 6.91
CA ILE A 9 -12.62 5.42 7.85
C ILE A 9 -11.43 4.80 8.56
N ALA A 10 -11.28 5.09 9.85
CA ALA A 10 -10.27 4.43 10.65
C ALA A 10 -10.58 2.94 10.67
N ALA A 11 -9.82 2.15 9.92
CA ALA A 11 -9.82 0.71 10.08
C ALA A 11 -9.47 0.40 11.55
N PRO A 12 -10.19 -0.51 12.23
CA PRO A 12 -9.80 -0.92 13.56
C PRO A 12 -8.35 -1.40 13.53
N ILE A 13 -7.59 -1.06 14.57
CA ILE A 13 -6.21 -1.54 14.73
C ILE A 13 -6.32 -3.03 15.06
N GLU A 14 -6.43 -3.88 14.04
CA GLU A 14 -6.17 -5.31 14.19
C GLU A 14 -4.66 -5.50 14.38
N SER A 15 -4.33 -6.52 15.18
CA SER A 15 -3.00 -6.78 15.73
C SER A 15 -1.89 -6.60 14.69
N ILE A 16 -0.96 -5.70 14.96
CA ILE A 16 0.33 -5.68 14.29
C ILE A 16 1.06 -6.93 14.74
N ARG A 17 1.48 -7.79 13.83
CA ARG A 17 2.12 -9.06 14.19
C ARG A 17 3.57 -9.06 13.75
N VAL A 18 4.45 -9.39 14.68
CA VAL A 18 5.90 -9.43 14.45
C VAL A 18 6.43 -10.76 14.98
N LYS A 19 7.30 -11.39 14.19
CA LYS A 19 8.03 -12.58 14.60
C LYS A 19 9.27 -12.17 15.36
N PHE A 20 9.32 -12.52 16.65
CA PHE A 20 10.52 -12.45 17.48
C PHE A 20 11.01 -13.86 17.75
N ASN A 21 12.27 -14.12 17.44
CA ASN A 21 12.85 -15.46 17.49
C ASN A 21 11.97 -16.44 16.69
N ASP A 22 11.39 -17.45 17.34
CA ASP A 22 10.55 -18.46 16.71
C ASP A 22 9.03 -18.25 16.90
N SER A 23 8.62 -17.10 17.46
CA SER A 23 7.21 -16.85 17.81
C SER A 23 6.64 -15.58 17.16
N VAL A 24 5.44 -15.67 16.60
CA VAL A 24 4.68 -14.51 16.12
C VAL A 24 3.86 -13.94 17.27
N GLN A 25 4.07 -12.65 17.57
CA GLN A 25 3.41 -11.95 18.66
C GLN A 25 2.66 -10.73 18.14
N ALA A 26 1.53 -10.42 18.76
CA ALA A 26 0.82 -9.17 18.52
C ALA A 26 1.49 -8.04 19.32
N ILE A 27 1.68 -6.89 18.68
CA ILE A 27 2.28 -5.69 19.29
C ILE A 27 1.36 -4.48 19.11
N SER A 28 1.53 -3.47 19.97
CA SER A 28 0.83 -2.19 19.85
C SER A 28 1.47 -1.29 18.78
N PRO A 29 0.75 -0.26 18.30
CA PRO A 29 1.32 0.81 17.48
C PRO A 29 2.56 1.47 18.10
N ASP A 30 2.55 1.71 19.42
CA ASP A 30 3.67 2.32 20.13
C ASP A 30 4.90 1.40 20.10
N SER A 31 4.72 0.10 20.35
CA SER A 31 5.82 -0.86 20.22
C SER A 31 6.33 -0.97 18.78
N PHE A 32 5.45 -0.88 17.78
CA PHE A 32 5.86 -0.83 16.39
C PHE A 32 6.75 0.40 16.11
N GLU A 33 6.37 1.56 16.65
CA GLU A 33 7.17 2.79 16.59
C GLU A 33 8.54 2.62 17.24
N GLU A 34 8.61 2.03 18.43
CA GLU A 34 9.86 1.76 19.15
C GLU A 34 10.79 0.80 18.38
N ILE A 35 10.23 -0.26 17.78
CA ILE A 35 11.01 -1.29 17.08
C ILE A 35 11.49 -0.81 15.71
N PHE A 36 10.62 -0.15 14.96
CA PHE A 36 10.87 0.16 13.54
C PHE A 36 11.21 1.63 13.30
N GLY A 37 11.10 2.50 14.31
CA GLY A 37 11.40 3.92 14.21
C GLY A 37 10.44 4.71 13.32
N ILE A 38 9.24 4.17 13.05
CA ILE A 38 8.27 4.76 12.13
C ILE A 38 6.86 4.78 12.72
N LYS A 39 6.12 5.86 12.46
CA LYS A 39 4.77 6.04 13.00
C LYS A 39 3.78 5.07 12.38
N TYR A 40 3.07 4.30 13.20
CA TYR A 40 2.07 3.37 12.67
C TYR A 40 0.81 4.11 12.21
N THR A 41 0.31 3.79 11.01
CA THR A 41 -0.99 4.25 10.55
C THR A 41 -1.60 3.29 9.55
N ASN A 42 -2.88 2.93 9.69
CA ASN A 42 -3.63 2.19 8.66
C ASN A 42 -4.23 3.11 7.60
N ASN A 43 -4.10 4.42 7.78
CA ASN A 43 -4.78 5.42 6.98
C ASN A 43 -3.79 6.21 6.15
N LEU A 44 -4.22 6.61 4.97
CA LEU A 44 -3.48 7.56 4.17
C LEU A 44 -3.52 8.94 4.84
N HIS A 45 -2.37 9.52 5.15
CA HIS A 45 -2.27 10.87 5.68
C HIS A 45 -2.23 11.83 4.49
N ILE A 46 -3.36 12.47 4.20
CA ILE A 46 -3.51 13.36 3.04
C ILE A 46 -3.20 14.78 3.47
N ASP A 47 -2.22 15.41 2.83
CA ASP A 47 -1.94 16.83 3.08
C ASP A 47 -3.15 17.70 2.65
N PRO A 48 -3.53 18.75 3.40
CA PRO A 48 -4.77 19.50 3.14
C PRO A 48 -4.87 20.12 1.74
N ASP A 49 -3.75 20.58 1.19
CA ASP A 49 -3.64 21.13 -0.17
C ASP A 49 -3.99 20.08 -1.26
N ILE A 50 -3.74 18.80 -0.98
CA ILE A 50 -4.09 17.69 -1.88
C ILE A 50 -5.60 17.50 -1.98
N ILE A 51 -6.34 17.74 -0.89
CA ILE A 51 -7.80 17.60 -0.88
C ILE A 51 -8.44 18.54 -1.89
N ASP A 52 -8.01 19.81 -1.90
CA ASP A 52 -8.53 20.81 -2.81
C ASP A 52 -8.16 20.50 -4.27
N ILE A 53 -6.91 20.11 -4.52
CA ILE A 53 -6.46 19.71 -5.86
C ILE A 53 -7.26 18.50 -6.35
N HIS A 54 -7.40 17.47 -5.50
CA HIS A 54 -8.19 16.28 -5.79
C HIS A 54 -9.64 16.65 -6.13
N ASN A 55 -10.29 17.47 -5.32
CA ASN A 55 -11.67 17.90 -5.57
C ASN A 55 -11.82 18.61 -6.93
N VAL A 56 -10.86 19.46 -7.29
CA VAL A 56 -10.82 20.14 -8.59
C VAL A 56 -10.59 19.16 -9.74
N GLU A 57 -9.67 18.20 -9.61
CA GLU A 57 -9.43 17.17 -10.63
C GLU A 57 -10.70 16.35 -10.90
N PHE A 58 -11.37 15.91 -9.83
CA PHE A 58 -12.59 15.09 -9.93
C PHE A 58 -13.78 15.86 -10.49
N ALA A 59 -13.93 17.13 -10.14
CA ALA A 59 -14.95 17.99 -10.74
C ALA A 59 -14.76 18.15 -12.26
N ASN A 60 -13.50 18.15 -12.73
CA ASN A 60 -13.11 18.35 -14.12
C ASN A 60 -12.78 17.05 -14.88
N MET A 61 -13.31 15.91 -14.42
CA MET A 61 -13.15 14.61 -15.09
C MET A 61 -13.73 14.62 -16.51
N SER A 62 -12.90 14.21 -17.46
CA SER A 62 -13.30 13.93 -18.84
C SER A 62 -14.19 12.68 -18.90
N VAL A 63 -14.81 12.44 -20.06
CA VAL A 63 -15.59 11.21 -20.30
C VAL A 63 -14.70 9.97 -20.19
N THR A 64 -13.45 10.04 -20.66
CA THR A 64 -12.48 8.95 -20.56
C THR A 64 -12.11 8.64 -19.11
N ASP A 65 -11.96 9.66 -18.26
CA ASP A 65 -11.68 9.46 -16.82
C ASP A 65 -12.85 8.73 -16.14
N ARG A 66 -14.09 9.12 -16.47
CA ARG A 66 -15.31 8.48 -15.94
C ARG A 66 -15.43 7.04 -16.39
N LEU A 67 -15.12 6.74 -17.65
CA LEU A 67 -15.08 5.37 -18.17
C LEU A 67 -14.01 4.53 -17.46
N ALA A 68 -12.82 5.10 -17.21
CA ALA A 68 -11.77 4.43 -16.45
C ALA A 68 -12.22 4.09 -15.02
N LEU A 69 -12.95 4.99 -14.34
CA LEU A 69 -13.54 4.71 -13.04
C LEU A 69 -14.59 3.60 -13.08
N ILE A 70 -15.45 3.56 -14.10
CA ILE A 70 -16.43 2.48 -14.28
C ILE A 70 -15.73 1.13 -14.46
N LEU A 71 -14.67 1.08 -15.28
CA LEU A 71 -13.87 -0.13 -15.46
C LEU A 71 -13.16 -0.53 -14.17
N ASN A 72 -12.65 0.43 -13.40
CA ASN A 72 -12.05 0.18 -12.09
C ASN A 72 -13.09 -0.45 -11.13
N TYR A 73 -14.29 0.13 -11.05
CA TYR A 73 -15.40 -0.41 -10.27
C TYR A 73 -15.71 -1.86 -10.65
N LEU A 74 -15.91 -2.15 -11.94
CA LEU A 74 -16.26 -3.50 -12.40
C LEU A 74 -15.19 -4.54 -12.05
N ARG A 75 -13.91 -4.16 -12.11
CA ARG A 75 -12.78 -5.03 -11.79
C ARG A 75 -12.60 -5.25 -10.29
N ASN A 76 -12.89 -4.24 -9.48
CA ASN A 76 -12.44 -4.17 -8.08
C ASN A 76 -13.56 -4.16 -7.04
N ARG A 77 -14.84 -4.07 -7.41
CA ARG A 77 -15.97 -4.00 -6.45
C ARG A 77 -16.01 -5.13 -5.41
N LYS A 78 -15.43 -6.29 -5.73
CA LYS A 78 -15.30 -7.43 -4.79
C LYS A 78 -14.42 -7.12 -3.58
N TYR A 79 -13.58 -6.08 -3.66
CA TYR A 79 -12.71 -5.64 -2.56
C TYR A 79 -13.33 -4.55 -1.69
N TYR A 80 -14.45 -3.94 -2.10
CA TYR A 80 -15.05 -2.81 -1.39
C TYR A 80 -15.45 -3.15 0.04
N TYR A 81 -15.93 -4.37 0.29
CA TYR A 81 -16.26 -4.80 1.65
C TYR A 81 -15.02 -4.85 2.56
N PHE A 82 -13.91 -5.38 2.06
CA PHE A 82 -12.66 -5.48 2.81
C PHE A 82 -12.10 -4.09 3.12
N ILE A 83 -12.10 -3.21 2.12
CA ILE A 83 -11.67 -1.82 2.26
C ILE A 83 -12.57 -1.07 3.25
N ASP A 84 -13.90 -1.15 3.10
CA ASP A 84 -14.86 -0.46 3.96
C ASP A 84 -14.77 -0.88 5.44
N LYS A 85 -14.48 -2.16 5.67
CA LYS A 85 -14.38 -2.74 7.01
C LYS A 85 -12.96 -2.78 7.56
N GLY A 86 -11.95 -2.38 6.78
CA GLY A 86 -10.56 -2.51 7.16
C GLY A 86 -10.10 -3.96 7.38
N ILE A 87 -10.74 -4.92 6.71
CA ILE A 87 -10.40 -6.35 6.83
C ILE A 87 -9.16 -6.62 5.98
N THR A 88 -8.17 -7.26 6.59
CA THR A 88 -6.87 -7.56 5.96
C THR A 88 -6.50 -9.03 6.07
N ALA A 89 -5.50 -9.48 5.31
CA ALA A 89 -5.00 -10.84 5.42
C ALA A 89 -4.21 -11.03 6.73
N ASN A 90 -4.24 -12.25 7.29
CA ASN A 90 -3.41 -12.60 8.43
C ASN A 90 -1.94 -12.71 7.99
N VAL A 91 -1.14 -11.72 8.37
CA VAL A 91 0.28 -11.59 8.02
C VAL A 91 1.11 -11.22 9.25
N TYR A 92 2.42 -11.43 9.17
CA TYR A 92 3.37 -10.98 10.19
C TYR A 92 4.64 -10.43 9.56
N ILE A 93 5.30 -9.51 10.26
CA ILE A 93 6.62 -8.98 9.90
C ILE A 93 7.69 -9.88 10.49
N SER A 94 8.73 -10.21 9.73
CA SER A 94 9.89 -10.96 10.23
C SER A 94 11.18 -10.37 9.67
N TYR A 95 12.22 -10.36 10.48
CA TYR A 95 13.57 -10.08 10.00
C TYR A 95 14.01 -11.19 9.04
N ILE A 96 14.71 -10.82 7.97
CA ILE A 96 15.23 -11.72 6.94
C ILE A 96 16.75 -11.83 7.07
N ASN A 97 17.46 -10.72 6.86
CA ASN A 97 18.91 -10.61 6.98
C ASN A 97 19.34 -9.13 6.93
N GLU A 98 20.64 -8.86 7.09
CA GLU A 98 21.18 -7.48 7.10
C GLU A 98 21.01 -6.74 5.78
N ARG A 99 20.97 -7.46 4.65
CA ARG A 99 20.86 -6.87 3.30
C ARG A 99 19.44 -6.41 2.98
N ILE A 100 18.44 -7.20 3.34
CA ILE A 100 17.02 -6.94 3.03
C ILE A 100 16.32 -6.23 4.20
N GLY A 101 16.75 -6.50 5.43
CA GLY A 101 16.06 -6.08 6.64
C GLY A 101 14.84 -6.95 6.91
N TYR A 102 13.66 -6.34 6.96
CA TYR A 102 12.41 -7.00 7.31
C TYR A 102 11.58 -7.34 6.05
N GLY A 103 10.76 -8.37 6.16
CA GLY A 103 9.76 -8.73 5.15
C GLY A 103 8.40 -9.03 5.76
N LEU A 104 7.38 -9.05 4.91
CA LEU A 104 6.01 -9.44 5.27
C LEU A 104 5.74 -10.88 4.86
N PHE A 105 5.15 -11.67 5.75
CA PHE A 105 4.92 -13.10 5.57
C PHE A 105 3.47 -13.46 5.88
N ALA A 106 2.95 -14.49 5.22
CA ALA A 106 1.62 -15.01 5.49
C ALA A 106 1.58 -15.79 6.81
N ASP A 107 0.62 -15.51 7.70
CA ASP A 107 0.43 -16.30 8.93
C ASP A 107 -0.52 -17.50 8.73
N GLU A 108 -1.17 -17.55 7.57
CA GLU A 108 -2.06 -18.62 7.12
C GLU A 108 -1.98 -18.75 5.60
N ASP A 109 -2.61 -19.78 5.04
CA ASP A 109 -2.71 -19.91 3.58
C ASP A 109 -3.61 -18.82 2.99
N ILE A 110 -3.08 -18.04 2.06
CA ILE A 110 -3.80 -16.95 1.38
C ILE A 110 -4.17 -17.41 -0.03
N LYS A 111 -5.46 -17.32 -0.37
CA LYS A 111 -5.97 -17.66 -1.70
C LYS A 111 -5.61 -16.60 -2.73
N LYS A 112 -5.48 -17.03 -3.99
CA LYS A 112 -5.38 -16.12 -5.15
C LYS A 112 -6.56 -15.14 -5.16
N ASN A 113 -6.29 -13.88 -5.49
CA ASN A 113 -7.22 -12.74 -5.46
C ASN A 113 -7.69 -12.31 -4.07
N SER A 114 -7.06 -12.75 -2.98
CA SER A 114 -7.34 -12.17 -1.66
C SER A 114 -6.78 -10.75 -1.56
N TRP A 115 -7.54 -9.88 -0.89
CA TRP A 115 -7.07 -8.57 -0.46
C TRP A 115 -6.09 -8.75 0.70
N ILE A 116 -4.90 -8.16 0.59
CA ILE A 116 -3.88 -8.25 1.63
C ILE A 116 -4.05 -7.12 2.64
N GLY A 117 -4.11 -5.88 2.16
CA GLY A 117 -4.18 -4.69 3.00
C GLY A 117 -3.87 -3.43 2.18
N GLU A 118 -4.30 -2.29 2.70
CA GLU A 118 -3.93 -0.98 2.14
C GLU A 118 -2.47 -0.66 2.46
N TYR A 119 -1.79 -0.03 1.51
CA TYR A 119 -0.48 0.56 1.71
C TYR A 119 -0.67 2.01 2.12
N SER A 120 -0.35 2.27 3.38
CA SER A 120 -0.53 3.57 4.02
C SER A 120 0.77 4.35 4.07
N GLY A 121 0.63 5.65 4.23
CA GLY A 121 1.73 6.61 4.30
C GLY A 121 1.21 8.03 4.20
N ARG A 122 2.10 8.97 3.90
CA ARG A 122 1.72 10.36 3.60
C ARG A 122 1.48 10.53 2.11
N LEU A 123 0.29 10.96 1.73
CA LEU A 123 -0.01 11.39 0.37
C LEU A 123 0.32 12.87 0.21
N HIS A 124 1.23 13.18 -0.70
CA HIS A 124 1.64 14.54 -0.99
C HIS A 124 1.89 14.74 -2.51
N LEU A 125 1.98 16.00 -2.92
CA LEU A 125 2.32 16.38 -4.29
C LEU A 125 3.84 16.24 -4.48
N ALA A 126 4.25 15.54 -5.53
CA ALA A 126 5.65 15.26 -5.83
C ALA A 126 6.37 16.42 -6.56
N ASN A 127 5.74 17.59 -6.77
CA ASN A 127 6.33 18.81 -7.37
C ASN A 127 7.26 18.56 -8.59
N GLY A 128 6.91 17.61 -9.46
CA GLY A 128 7.71 17.25 -10.64
C GLY A 128 8.98 16.43 -10.36
N LYS A 129 9.32 16.18 -9.10
CA LYS A 129 10.38 15.25 -8.67
C LYS A 129 9.73 14.04 -8.01
N ARG A 130 9.44 13.01 -8.82
CA ARG A 130 8.97 11.71 -8.30
C ARG A 130 9.96 11.24 -7.22
N GLU A 131 9.48 11.06 -5.99
CA GLU A 131 10.31 10.86 -4.81
C GLU A 131 11.41 9.81 -4.99
N GLU A 132 12.54 10.05 -4.33
CA GLU A 132 13.74 9.18 -4.32
C GLU A 132 13.68 8.12 -3.23
N SER A 133 12.62 8.10 -2.42
CA SER A 133 12.46 7.16 -1.30
C SER A 133 12.19 5.73 -1.78
N GLU A 134 12.78 4.78 -1.06
CA GLU A 134 12.57 3.35 -1.28
C GLU A 134 11.13 2.89 -1.00
N TYR A 135 10.34 3.74 -0.32
CA TYR A 135 8.99 3.48 0.16
C TYR A 135 7.91 4.32 -0.55
N GLY A 136 8.28 4.96 -1.67
CA GLY A 136 7.38 5.81 -2.45
C GLY A 136 6.58 5.01 -3.49
N TRP A 137 5.24 5.13 -3.46
CA TRP A 137 4.37 4.63 -4.52
C TRP A 137 3.65 5.76 -5.24
N LEU A 138 3.54 5.67 -6.57
CA LEU A 138 2.71 6.61 -7.33
C LEU A 138 1.24 6.42 -6.97
N TYR A 139 0.61 7.51 -6.59
CA TYR A 139 -0.82 7.59 -6.40
C TYR A 139 -1.48 7.97 -7.73
N PRO A 140 -2.55 7.28 -8.17
CA PRO A 140 -3.18 7.58 -9.45
C PRO A 140 -3.74 9.00 -9.48
N THR A 141 -3.44 9.71 -10.56
CA THR A 141 -3.94 11.06 -10.82
C THR A 141 -4.73 11.05 -12.13
N MET A 142 -5.65 11.99 -12.31
CA MET A 142 -6.40 12.13 -13.57
C MET A 142 -5.86 13.26 -14.46
N LYS A 143 -4.86 13.99 -13.97
CA LYS A 143 -4.25 15.17 -14.61
C LYS A 143 -2.73 15.15 -14.44
N ASN A 144 -2.08 16.25 -14.79
CA ASN A 144 -0.62 16.37 -14.79
C ASN A 144 0.03 16.43 -13.39
N ASN A 145 -0.77 16.41 -12.31
CA ASN A 145 -0.21 16.29 -10.97
C ASN A 145 0.37 14.89 -10.77
N ILE A 146 1.48 14.82 -10.04
CA ILE A 146 2.10 13.57 -9.64
C ILE A 146 1.97 13.50 -8.13
N PHE A 147 1.12 12.61 -7.63
CA PHE A 147 0.99 12.35 -6.21
C PHE A 147 1.77 11.09 -5.84
N THR A 148 2.37 11.10 -4.66
CA THR A 148 3.12 9.95 -4.12
C THR A 148 2.60 9.63 -2.72
N ILE A 149 2.47 8.34 -2.42
CA ILE A 149 2.33 7.83 -1.06
C ILE A 149 3.73 7.53 -0.54
N GLU A 150 4.15 8.23 0.50
CA GLU A 150 5.46 8.07 1.12
C GLU A 150 5.35 7.40 2.49
N ALA A 151 6.04 6.25 2.65
CA ALA A 151 5.96 5.42 3.86
C ALA A 151 7.25 5.33 4.69
N SER A 152 8.15 6.31 4.58
CA SER A 152 9.37 6.40 5.42
C SER A 152 9.12 6.87 6.85
N LYS A 153 8.12 7.73 7.09
CA LYS A 153 7.83 8.31 8.42
C LYS A 153 6.52 7.83 9.03
N TYR A 154 5.55 7.52 8.18
CA TYR A 154 4.22 7.05 8.55
C TYR A 154 3.91 5.84 7.67
N GLY A 155 3.46 4.72 8.24
CA GLY A 155 3.07 3.57 7.43
C GLY A 155 2.52 2.42 8.27
N ASN A 156 2.14 1.33 7.62
CA ASN A 156 1.74 0.09 8.28
C ASN A 156 2.66 -1.08 7.86
N TYR A 157 2.27 -2.28 8.27
CA TYR A 157 3.01 -3.52 7.99
C TYR A 157 3.18 -3.81 6.49
N THR A 158 2.32 -3.30 5.61
CA THR A 158 2.42 -3.58 4.16
C THR A 158 3.65 -2.94 3.50
N ARG A 159 4.29 -1.98 4.17
CA ARG A 159 5.57 -1.40 3.71
C ARG A 159 6.72 -2.41 3.64
N TYR A 160 6.58 -3.54 4.33
CA TYR A 160 7.58 -4.63 4.35
C TYR A 160 7.35 -5.67 3.23
N VAL A 161 6.46 -5.42 2.27
CA VAL A 161 6.34 -6.25 1.07
C VAL A 161 7.52 -5.92 0.15
N ASN A 162 8.49 -6.82 0.08
CA ASN A 162 9.74 -6.63 -0.67
C ASN A 162 9.58 -6.85 -2.18
N HIS A 163 10.60 -6.44 -2.93
CA HIS A 163 10.65 -6.66 -4.37
C HIS A 163 10.84 -8.13 -4.75
N SER A 164 10.21 -8.55 -5.84
CA SER A 164 10.66 -9.68 -6.66
C SER A 164 10.17 -9.56 -8.10
N PHE A 165 10.97 -10.04 -9.06
CA PHE A 165 10.54 -10.28 -10.44
C PHE A 165 9.63 -11.51 -10.59
N LYS A 166 9.53 -12.35 -9.55
CA LYS A 166 8.59 -13.48 -9.45
C LYS A 166 7.57 -13.22 -8.33
N PRO A 167 6.82 -12.10 -8.39
CA PRO A 167 5.96 -11.68 -7.29
C PRO A 167 4.82 -12.67 -7.03
N ASN A 168 4.27 -12.62 -5.82
CA ASN A 168 3.06 -13.36 -5.43
C ASN A 168 1.90 -12.43 -5.05
N VAL A 169 2.16 -11.13 -4.93
CA VAL A 169 1.15 -10.07 -4.83
C VAL A 169 1.34 -9.00 -5.92
N VAL A 170 0.31 -8.18 -6.16
CA VAL A 170 0.35 -7.03 -7.07
C VAL A 170 -0.20 -5.80 -6.38
N ALA A 171 0.44 -4.65 -6.61
CA ALA A 171 -0.08 -3.35 -6.23
C ALA A 171 -1.35 -3.02 -7.05
N ARG A 172 -2.40 -2.54 -6.37
CA ARG A 172 -3.69 -2.18 -6.95
C ARG A 172 -4.17 -0.85 -6.41
N SER A 173 -4.64 0.00 -7.31
CA SER A 173 -5.41 1.20 -6.97
C SER A 173 -6.88 0.96 -7.25
N ILE A 174 -7.69 1.10 -6.20
CA ILE A 174 -9.13 0.82 -6.19
C ILE A 174 -9.84 2.12 -5.84
N TYR A 175 -10.62 2.64 -6.77
CA TYR A 175 -11.39 3.85 -6.51
C TYR A 175 -12.66 3.48 -5.74
N PHE A 176 -12.82 4.03 -4.53
CA PHE A 176 -13.97 3.78 -3.66
C PHE A 176 -14.17 4.98 -2.72
N LYS A 177 -15.44 5.32 -2.42
CA LYS A 177 -15.81 6.46 -1.55
C LYS A 177 -15.08 7.77 -1.86
N ASP A 178 -14.96 8.07 -3.15
CA ASP A 178 -14.38 9.29 -3.69
C ASP A 178 -12.87 9.46 -3.52
N TYR A 179 -12.10 8.40 -3.26
CA TYR A 179 -10.63 8.43 -3.31
C TYR A 179 -10.03 7.10 -3.77
N TRP A 180 -8.73 7.10 -4.08
CA TRP A 180 -8.01 5.89 -4.44
C TRP A 180 -7.48 5.20 -3.19
N HIS A 181 -7.87 3.95 -3.01
CA HIS A 181 -7.27 3.03 -2.07
C HIS A 181 -6.15 2.27 -2.77
N PHE A 182 -4.93 2.42 -2.29
CA PHE A 182 -3.77 1.74 -2.82
C PHE A 182 -3.39 0.60 -1.88
N GLY A 183 -3.16 -0.60 -2.40
CA GLY A 183 -2.80 -1.76 -1.58
C GLY A 183 -2.46 -2.99 -2.39
N TYR A 184 -2.34 -4.13 -1.73
CA TYR A 184 -1.88 -5.37 -2.36
C TYR A 184 -2.97 -6.43 -2.50
N VAL A 185 -2.91 -7.17 -3.60
CA VAL A 185 -3.77 -8.32 -3.89
C VAL A 185 -2.92 -9.52 -4.26
N ALA A 186 -3.23 -10.70 -3.71
CA ALA A 186 -2.57 -11.95 -4.08
C ALA A 186 -2.86 -12.32 -5.56
N ILE A 187 -1.82 -12.63 -6.33
CA ILE A 187 -1.95 -13.06 -7.76
C ILE A 187 -1.82 -14.57 -7.96
N LYS A 188 -1.39 -15.29 -6.92
CA LYS A 188 -1.40 -16.75 -6.80
C LYS A 188 -1.75 -17.13 -5.35
N ALA A 189 -1.93 -18.42 -5.09
CA ALA A 189 -2.00 -18.90 -3.70
C ALA A 189 -0.63 -18.67 -3.03
N ILE A 190 -0.65 -18.28 -1.76
CA ILE A 190 0.53 -18.01 -0.93
C ILE A 190 0.38 -18.91 0.29
N SER A 191 1.38 -19.75 0.55
CA SER A 191 1.31 -20.69 1.67
C SER A 191 1.64 -19.99 2.99
N LYS A 192 1.19 -20.53 4.12
CA LYS A 192 1.64 -20.08 5.44
C LYS A 192 3.17 -20.03 5.50
N ASN A 193 3.69 -18.95 6.08
CA ASN A 193 5.10 -18.59 6.20
C ASN A 193 5.82 -18.23 4.87
N GLU A 194 5.12 -18.16 3.74
CA GLU A 194 5.69 -17.63 2.49
C GLU A 194 5.75 -16.09 2.56
N GLN A 195 6.85 -15.50 2.07
CA GLN A 195 7.02 -14.05 2.01
C GLN A 195 6.12 -13.45 0.93
N LEU A 196 5.46 -12.34 1.23
CA LEU A 196 4.73 -11.55 0.26
C LEU A 196 5.71 -10.66 -0.51
N LEU A 197 5.70 -10.78 -1.84
CA LEU A 197 6.64 -10.13 -2.75
C LEU A 197 5.89 -9.47 -3.91
N VAL A 198 6.27 -8.24 -4.24
CA VAL A 198 5.67 -7.43 -5.30
C VAL A 198 6.74 -7.02 -6.33
N ASN A 199 6.32 -6.78 -7.57
CA ASN A 199 7.21 -6.13 -8.53
C ASN A 199 7.08 -4.60 -8.35
N TYR A 200 8.21 -3.93 -8.06
CA TYR A 200 8.27 -2.46 -7.86
C TYR A 200 8.24 -1.68 -9.18
N GLY A 201 8.42 -2.36 -10.31
CA GLY A 201 8.45 -1.79 -11.66
C GLY A 201 9.83 -1.30 -12.07
N ASP A 202 10.02 -1.16 -13.37
CA ASP A 202 11.32 -0.87 -13.97
C ASP A 202 11.89 0.49 -13.55
N PHE A 203 11.02 1.50 -13.40
CA PHE A 203 11.39 2.84 -12.94
C PHE A 203 12.05 2.88 -11.55
N TYR A 204 11.80 1.88 -10.71
CA TYR A 204 12.44 1.77 -9.40
C TYR A 204 13.92 1.37 -9.55
N TRP A 205 14.21 0.46 -10.49
CA TRP A 205 15.55 -0.07 -10.72
C TRP A 205 16.41 0.81 -11.61
N GLU A 206 15.82 1.53 -12.57
CA GLU A 206 16.55 2.51 -13.40
C GLU A 206 17.28 3.59 -12.56
N ARG A 207 16.80 3.83 -11.34
CA ARG A 207 17.35 4.84 -10.42
C ARG A 207 18.41 4.31 -9.46
N ARG A 208 18.61 2.99 -9.39
CA ARG A 208 19.64 2.36 -8.57
C ARG A 208 20.66 1.70 -9.49
N LEU A 209 21.90 2.17 -9.43
CA LEU A 209 23.02 1.62 -10.20
C LEU A 209 23.37 0.17 -9.84
N ASP A 210 22.76 -0.36 -8.77
CA ASP A 210 22.83 -1.77 -8.38
C ASP A 210 21.60 -2.54 -8.90
N THR A 211 21.83 -3.36 -9.93
CA THR A 211 20.87 -4.39 -10.36
C THR A 211 20.59 -5.35 -9.20
N PRO A 212 19.33 -5.68 -8.88
CA PRO A 212 19.02 -6.57 -7.77
C PRO A 212 19.43 -8.01 -8.13
N GLU A 213 20.30 -8.59 -7.29
CA GLU A 213 20.46 -10.04 -7.27
C GLU A 213 19.20 -10.69 -6.71
N MET A 214 18.84 -11.80 -7.36
CA MET A 214 17.58 -12.50 -7.19
C MET A 214 17.38 -13.00 -5.75
N THR A 215 16.29 -12.58 -5.11
CA THR A 215 15.70 -13.41 -4.05
C THR A 215 15.04 -14.60 -4.75
N SER A 216 15.78 -15.70 -4.85
CA SER A 216 15.31 -17.02 -5.30
C SER A 216 14.37 -17.65 -4.29
#